data_AF-A0A359FTZ3-F1
#
_entry.id   AF-A0A359FTZ3-F1
#
_cell.length_a   1.000
_cell.length_b   1.000
_cell.length_c   1.000
_cell.angle_alpha   90.00
_cell.angle_beta   90.00
_cell.angle_gamma   90.00
#
_symmetry.space_group_name_H-M   'P 1'
#
loop_
_entity.id
_entity.type
_entity.pdbx_description
1 polymer ?
#
loop_
_entity_poly.entity_id
_entity_poly.type
_entity_poly.pdbx_seq_one_letter_code
_entity_poly.pdbx_strand_id
1 'polypeptide(L)'
;KLTPLQDWIKRGKGQHYVVKRLKNSERILTSAVIEKMKEEGRKYLGKSYDSYFEWSDERIYCSELVWKIYKTVLGIELGMLQRIKDFDLSHPEVKEKLEERYGDNIPLDELVISPEQIFKSDLLKTVIER
;
A
#
# COMPACT_ATOMS: atom_id res chain seq x y z
N LYS A 1 1.34 -11.70 -9.64
CA LYS A 1 0.20 -11.93 -10.57
C LYS A 1 -0.48 -10.58 -10.85
N LEU A 2 -0.96 -10.33 -12.07
CA LEU A 2 -1.83 -9.18 -12.38
C LEU A 2 -3.29 -9.61 -12.28
N THR A 3 -4.17 -8.72 -11.82
CA THR A 3 -5.61 -8.98 -11.67
C THR A 3 -6.40 -8.02 -12.54
N PRO A 4 -7.30 -8.50 -13.41
CA PRO A 4 -8.23 -7.64 -14.14
C PRO A 4 -9.05 -6.77 -13.18
N LEU A 5 -9.28 -5.50 -13.53
CA LEU A 5 -9.93 -4.54 -12.63
C LEU A 5 -11.32 -5.02 -12.17
N GLN A 6 -12.13 -5.57 -13.07
CA GLN A 6 -13.46 -6.06 -12.74
C GLN A 6 -13.42 -7.24 -11.74
N ASP A 7 -12.44 -8.13 -11.87
CA ASP A 7 -12.26 -9.23 -10.93
C ASP A 7 -11.73 -8.76 -9.58
N TRP A 8 -10.93 -7.69 -9.57
CA TRP A 8 -10.46 -7.06 -8.34
C TRP A 8 -11.63 -6.41 -7.59
N ILE A 9 -12.48 -5.65 -8.28
CA ILE A 9 -13.67 -4.99 -7.70
C ILE A 9 -14.63 -6.02 -7.10
N LYS A 10 -14.89 -7.14 -7.81
CA LYS A 10 -15.79 -8.21 -7.35
C LYS A 10 -15.36 -8.85 -6.02
N ARG A 11 -14.09 -8.76 -5.63
CA ARG A 11 -13.58 -9.30 -4.36
C ARG A 11 -13.79 -8.35 -3.19
N GLY A 12 -14.06 -7.07 -3.45
CA GLY A 12 -14.31 -6.07 -2.42
C GLY A 12 -15.67 -6.27 -1.76
N LYS A 13 -15.76 -5.98 -0.46
CA LYS A 13 -17.03 -6.02 0.28
C LYS A 13 -18.02 -5.06 -0.36
N GLY A 14 -19.17 -5.58 -0.80
CA GLY A 14 -20.19 -4.79 -1.49
C GLY A 14 -19.75 -4.22 -2.84
N GLN A 15 -18.64 -4.69 -3.41
CA GLN A 15 -18.01 -4.13 -4.62
C GLN A 15 -17.67 -2.63 -4.49
N HIS A 16 -17.62 -2.10 -3.26
CA HIS A 16 -17.30 -0.71 -2.99
C HIS A 16 -15.82 -0.44 -3.28
N TYR A 17 -15.53 0.66 -3.98
CA TYR A 17 -14.16 1.10 -4.20
C TYR A 17 -14.06 2.62 -4.38
N VAL A 18 -12.89 3.13 -4.02
CA VAL A 18 -12.52 4.54 -4.20
C VAL A 18 -11.21 4.61 -4.97
N VAL A 19 -11.18 5.44 -6.01
CA VAL A 19 -9.97 5.71 -6.78
C VAL A 19 -9.45 7.09 -6.42
N LYS A 20 -8.20 7.12 -5.98
CA LYS A 20 -7.44 8.34 -5.71
C LYS A 20 -6.42 8.59 -6.82
N ARG A 21 -6.13 9.85 -7.12
CA ARG A 21 -5.13 10.27 -8.10
C ARG A 21 -4.39 11.51 -7.60
N LEU A 22 -3.11 11.68 -7.96
CA LEU A 22 -2.37 12.91 -7.66
C LEU A 22 -3.13 14.16 -8.14
N LYS A 23 -3.16 15.22 -7.33
CA LYS A 23 -3.88 16.47 -7.65
C LYS A 23 -3.40 17.10 -8.98
N ASN A 24 -2.10 17.02 -9.25
CA ASN A 24 -1.40 17.52 -10.45
C ASN A 24 -1.02 16.39 -11.44
N SER A 25 -1.79 15.31 -11.47
CA SER A 25 -1.49 14.12 -12.27
C SER A 25 -1.29 14.38 -13.76
N GLU A 26 -1.98 15.35 -14.35
CA GLU A 26 -1.88 15.65 -15.79
C GLU A 26 -0.48 16.13 -16.18
N ARG A 27 0.24 16.76 -15.25
CA ARG A 27 1.63 17.19 -15.44
C ARG A 27 2.64 16.10 -15.09
N ILE A 28 2.37 15.33 -14.03
CA ILE A 28 3.33 14.35 -13.50
C ILE A 28 3.23 13.01 -14.22
N LEU A 29 2.02 12.47 -14.38
CA LEU A 29 1.76 11.13 -14.91
C LEU A 29 1.70 11.14 -16.45
N THR A 30 2.80 11.58 -17.08
CA THR A 30 2.97 11.44 -18.54
C THR A 30 3.06 9.97 -18.94
N SER A 31 2.83 9.65 -20.22
CA SER A 31 2.94 8.27 -20.72
C SER A 31 4.28 7.63 -20.39
N ALA A 32 5.38 8.39 -20.53
CA ALA A 32 6.73 7.90 -20.21
C ALA A 32 6.90 7.58 -18.72
N VAL A 33 6.34 8.41 -17.84
CA VAL A 33 6.35 8.18 -16.39
C VAL A 33 5.51 6.95 -16.04
N ILE A 34 4.33 6.81 -16.63
CA ILE A 34 3.44 5.67 -16.40
C ILE A 34 4.13 4.36 -16.81
N GLU A 35 4.85 4.33 -17.93
CA GLU A 35 5.61 3.14 -18.32
C GLU A 35 6.72 2.80 -17.32
N LYS A 36 7.47 3.79 -16.83
CA LYS A 36 8.46 3.58 -15.74
C LYS A 36 7.82 3.04 -14.47
N MET A 37 6.65 3.54 -14.07
CA MET A 37 5.91 3.02 -12.91
C MET A 37 5.46 1.57 -13.12
N LYS A 38 5.05 1.19 -14.34
CA LYS A 38 4.72 -0.19 -14.69
C LYS A 38 5.96 -1.08 -14.66
N GLU A 39 7.10 -0.62 -15.20
CA GLU A 39 8.37 -1.33 -15.15
C GLU A 39 8.82 -1.59 -13.72
N GLU A 40 8.76 -0.57 -12.86
CA GLU A 40 9.07 -0.69 -11.44
C GLU A 40 8.15 -1.72 -10.77
N GLY A 41 6.84 -1.63 -10.98
CA GLY A 41 5.87 -2.58 -10.44
C GLY A 41 6.08 -4.02 -10.93
N ARG A 42 6.57 -4.21 -12.17
CA ARG A 42 6.86 -5.54 -12.72
C ARG A 42 7.97 -6.27 -11.95
N LYS A 43 8.90 -5.56 -11.30
CA LYS A 43 9.97 -6.15 -10.47
C LYS A 43 9.45 -6.94 -9.27
N TYR A 44 8.22 -6.65 -8.83
CA TYR A 44 7.57 -7.31 -7.70
C TYR A 44 6.69 -8.49 -8.13
N LEU A 45 6.57 -8.78 -9.42
CA LEU A 45 5.79 -9.92 -9.89
C LEU A 45 6.42 -11.23 -9.41
N GLY A 46 5.60 -12.04 -8.74
CA GLY A 46 6.02 -13.35 -8.24
C GLY A 46 6.60 -13.33 -6.83
N LYS A 47 6.83 -12.14 -6.24
CA LYS A 47 7.16 -12.02 -4.82
C LYS A 47 6.02 -12.53 -3.95
N SER A 48 6.38 -13.19 -2.86
CA SER A 48 5.45 -13.65 -1.83
C SER A 48 4.80 -12.46 -1.12
N TYR A 49 3.55 -12.64 -0.72
CA TYR A 49 2.87 -11.63 0.08
C TYR A 49 3.54 -11.54 1.45
N ASP A 50 3.80 -10.31 1.91
CA ASP A 50 4.35 -10.13 3.24
C ASP A 50 3.26 -10.08 4.31
N SER A 51 3.11 -11.19 5.02
CA SER A 51 2.24 -11.22 6.18
C SER A 51 2.88 -10.53 7.39
N TYR A 52 4.20 -10.37 7.47
CA TYR A 52 4.88 -9.82 8.65
C TYR A 52 5.07 -8.29 8.59
N PHE A 53 4.62 -7.65 7.51
CA PHE A 53 4.72 -6.20 7.31
C PHE A 53 6.12 -5.64 7.60
N GLU A 54 7.15 -6.38 7.23
CA GLU A 54 8.55 -6.01 7.35
C GLU A 54 8.89 -4.95 6.30
N TRP A 55 9.72 -3.97 6.67
CA TRP A 55 10.19 -2.96 5.72
C TRP A 55 11.42 -3.44 4.94
N SER A 56 11.29 -4.58 4.26
CA SER A 56 12.34 -5.22 3.45
C SER A 56 11.94 -5.33 1.98
N ASP A 57 12.85 -5.77 1.12
CA ASP A 57 12.53 -6.05 -0.30
C ASP A 57 12.32 -7.55 -0.59
N GLU A 58 12.33 -8.42 0.43
CA GLU A 58 12.20 -9.88 0.22
C GLU A 58 10.76 -10.29 -0.11
N ARG A 59 9.81 -9.72 0.63
CA ARG A 59 8.36 -9.89 0.45
C ARG A 59 7.74 -8.52 0.20
N ILE A 60 6.45 -8.48 -0.13
CA ILE A 60 5.77 -7.21 -0.36
C ILE A 60 4.31 -7.29 0.09
N TYR A 61 3.83 -6.27 0.77
CA TYR A 61 2.40 -6.12 1.08
C TYR A 61 1.75 -4.97 0.29
N CYS A 62 0.42 -4.86 0.41
CA CYS A 62 -0.39 -4.11 -0.56
C CYS A 62 -0.08 -2.61 -0.64
N SER A 63 -0.01 -1.90 0.49
CA SER A 63 0.27 -0.46 0.52
C SER A 63 1.75 -0.14 0.32
N GLU A 64 2.65 -1.00 0.79
CA GLU A 64 4.09 -0.88 0.56
C GLU A 64 4.44 -0.88 -0.93
N LEU A 65 3.87 -1.81 -1.70
CA LEU A 65 4.07 -1.87 -3.14
C LEU A 65 3.73 -0.53 -3.81
N VAL A 66 2.58 0.05 -3.47
CA VAL A 66 2.14 1.34 -4.02
C VAL A 66 3.10 2.45 -3.61
N TRP A 67 3.45 2.53 -2.33
CA TRP A 67 4.34 3.56 -1.81
C TRP A 67 5.73 3.49 -2.45
N LYS A 68 6.34 2.29 -2.54
CA LYS A 68 7.66 2.07 -3.14
C LYS A 68 7.68 2.46 -4.62
N ILE A 69 6.66 2.12 -5.41
CA ILE A 69 6.60 2.52 -6.83
C ILE A 69 6.59 4.06 -6.98
N TYR A 70 5.77 4.75 -6.19
CA TYR A 70 5.74 6.23 -6.22
C TYR A 70 7.06 6.84 -5.75
N LYS A 71 7.64 6.31 -4.67
CA LYS A 71 8.92 6.81 -4.15
C LYS A 71 10.05 6.61 -5.15
N THR A 72 10.19 5.43 -5.73
CA THR A 72 11.28 5.10 -6.64
C THR A 72 11.19 5.86 -7.96
N VAL A 73 10.00 5.97 -8.56
CA VAL A 73 9.86 6.56 -9.90
C VAL A 73 9.68 8.08 -9.88
N LEU A 74 9.00 8.60 -8.85
CA LEU A 74 8.62 10.01 -8.76
C LEU A 74 9.30 10.76 -7.62
N GLY A 75 9.99 10.07 -6.71
CA GLY A 75 10.52 10.68 -5.49
C GLY A 75 9.42 11.06 -4.48
N ILE A 76 8.17 10.65 -4.71
CA ILE A 76 7.00 11.06 -3.92
C ILE A 76 6.72 10.03 -2.83
N GLU A 77 6.62 10.50 -1.59
CA GLU A 77 6.13 9.71 -0.46
C GLU A 77 4.61 9.89 -0.34
N LEU A 78 3.85 8.84 -0.67
CA LEU A 78 2.39 8.88 -0.56
C LEU A 78 1.94 8.57 0.87
N GLY A 79 1.92 9.59 1.71
CA GLY A 79 1.58 9.44 3.13
C GLY A 79 2.80 9.10 3.98
N MET A 80 2.61 9.09 5.29
CA MET A 80 3.69 9.00 6.27
C MET A 80 3.92 7.55 6.72
N LEU A 81 5.18 7.14 6.78
CA LEU A 81 5.56 5.89 7.45
C LEU A 81 5.31 6.00 8.94
N GLN A 82 4.76 4.95 9.53
CA GLN A 82 4.49 4.87 10.96
C GLN A 82 5.16 3.62 11.53
N ARG A 83 5.52 3.62 12.81
CA ARG A 83 5.97 2.38 13.45
C ARG A 83 4.76 1.54 13.83
N ILE A 84 4.92 0.22 13.94
CA ILE A 84 3.84 -0.68 14.39
C ILE A 84 3.23 -0.20 15.72
N LYS A 85 4.06 0.26 16.66
CA LYS A 85 3.59 0.79 17.96
C LYS A 85 2.80 2.08 17.89
N ASP A 86 2.85 2.80 16.77
CA ASP A 86 2.12 4.07 16.59
C ASP A 86 0.67 3.81 16.14
N PHE A 87 0.29 2.55 15.84
CA PHE A 87 -1.10 2.14 15.55
C PHE A 87 -1.86 1.80 16.83
N ASP A 88 -3.20 1.82 16.77
CA ASP A 88 -4.04 1.32 17.86
C ASP A 88 -4.03 -0.22 17.89
N LEU A 89 -3.24 -0.77 18.80
CA LEU A 89 -3.11 -2.21 19.05
C LEU A 89 -3.97 -2.68 20.23
N SER A 90 -4.84 -1.82 20.78
CA SER A 90 -5.57 -2.10 22.03
C SER A 90 -6.75 -3.07 21.82
N HIS A 91 -7.32 -3.09 20.62
CA HIS A 91 -8.52 -3.88 20.31
C HIS A 91 -8.23 -5.39 20.39
N PRO A 92 -9.10 -6.20 21.05
CA PRO A 92 -8.86 -7.63 21.25
C PRO A 92 -8.56 -8.40 19.96
N GLU A 93 -9.32 -8.17 18.89
CA GLU A 93 -9.09 -8.81 17.58
C GLU A 93 -7.72 -8.44 16.96
N VAL A 94 -7.23 -7.22 17.21
CA VAL A 94 -5.92 -6.79 16.72
C VAL A 94 -4.83 -7.53 17.49
N LYS A 95 -4.96 -7.64 18.83
CA LYS A 95 -4.00 -8.38 19.66
C LYS A 95 -3.93 -9.85 19.26
N GLU A 96 -5.06 -10.51 19.09
CA GLU A 96 -5.11 -11.91 18.65
C GLU A 96 -4.41 -12.10 17.30
N LYS A 97 -4.62 -11.18 16.35
CA LYS A 97 -3.95 -11.23 15.05
C LYS A 97 -2.45 -10.93 15.12
N LEU A 98 -2.02 -10.10 16.06
CA LEU A 98 -0.59 -9.85 16.31
C LEU A 98 0.07 -11.08 16.94
N GLU A 99 -0.57 -11.73 17.90
CA GLU A 99 -0.08 -12.95 18.54
C GLU A 99 -0.02 -14.12 17.55
N GLU A 100 -1.06 -14.32 16.72
CA GLU A 100 -1.07 -15.36 15.67
C GLU A 100 0.11 -15.20 14.69
N ARG A 101 0.51 -13.95 14.45
CA ARG A 101 1.50 -13.59 13.43
C ARG A 101 2.91 -13.52 13.97
N TYR A 102 3.12 -12.85 15.08
CA TYR A 102 4.44 -12.54 15.63
C TYR A 102 4.75 -13.32 16.92
N GLY A 103 3.76 -14.02 17.48
CA GLY A 103 3.85 -14.58 18.83
C GLY A 103 4.21 -13.48 19.83
N ASP A 104 5.20 -13.77 20.68
CA ASP A 104 5.69 -12.84 21.70
C ASP A 104 6.61 -11.73 21.14
N ASN A 105 7.06 -11.83 19.88
CA ASN A 105 8.09 -10.96 19.30
C ASN A 105 7.50 -9.97 18.27
N ILE A 106 6.63 -9.08 18.73
CA ILE A 106 6.05 -8.04 17.88
C ILE A 106 7.12 -6.98 17.56
N PRO A 107 7.43 -6.71 16.27
CA PRO A 107 8.47 -5.75 15.91
C PRO A 107 7.93 -4.31 15.99
N LEU A 108 7.75 -3.82 17.21
CA LEU A 108 7.08 -2.55 17.52
C LEU A 108 7.70 -1.31 16.84
N ASP A 109 9.00 -1.35 16.53
CA ASP A 109 9.73 -0.27 15.86
C ASP A 109 9.82 -0.41 14.33
N GLU A 110 9.27 -1.49 13.75
CA GLU A 110 9.23 -1.71 12.30
C GLU A 110 8.40 -0.61 11.61
N LEU A 111 8.91 -0.13 10.47
CA LEU A 111 8.23 0.90 9.69
C LEU A 111 7.18 0.27 8.79
N VAL A 112 6.00 0.86 8.78
CA VAL A 112 4.85 0.36 8.02
C VAL A 112 4.13 1.55 7.38
N ILE A 113 3.80 1.42 6.10
CA ILE A 113 2.80 2.25 5.43
C ILE A 113 1.44 1.54 5.40
N SER A 114 0.38 2.15 5.94
CA SER A 114 -0.96 1.57 5.86
C SER A 114 -1.71 2.04 4.60
N PRO A 115 -2.72 1.30 4.11
CA PRO A 115 -3.60 1.80 3.05
C PRO A 115 -4.28 3.12 3.42
N GLU A 116 -4.59 3.32 4.70
CA GLU A 116 -5.21 4.54 5.20
C GLU A 116 -4.29 5.76 5.07
N GLN A 117 -2.99 5.61 5.40
CA GLN A 117 -2.00 6.69 5.26
C GLN A 117 -1.87 7.16 3.81
N ILE A 118 -1.84 6.22 2.86
CA ILE A 118 -1.84 6.55 1.43
C ILE A 118 -3.16 7.26 1.08
N PHE A 119 -4.29 6.73 1.51
CA PHE A 119 -5.62 7.25 1.18
C PHE A 119 -5.84 8.70 1.66
N LYS A 120 -5.33 9.01 2.87
CA LYS A 120 -5.42 10.34 3.51
C LYS A 120 -4.35 11.32 3.02
N SER A 121 -3.42 10.91 2.16
CA SER A 121 -2.36 11.78 1.64
C SER A 121 -2.93 13.04 0.99
N ASP A 122 -2.46 14.21 1.44
CA ASP A 122 -2.86 15.52 0.90
C ASP A 122 -2.46 15.73 -0.56
N LEU A 123 -1.61 14.86 -1.12
CA LEU A 123 -1.23 14.89 -2.53
C LEU A 123 -2.32 14.34 -3.45
N LEU A 124 -3.29 13.60 -2.89
CA LEU A 124 -4.30 12.88 -3.65
C LEU A 124 -5.66 13.59 -3.64
N LYS A 125 -6.43 13.35 -4.70
CA LYS A 125 -7.86 13.67 -4.80
C LYS A 125 -8.65 12.43 -5.18
N THR A 126 -9.88 12.32 -4.67
CA THR A 126 -10.83 11.30 -5.15
C THR A 126 -11.23 11.62 -6.58
N VAL A 127 -11.18 10.62 -7.46
CA VAL A 127 -11.65 10.74 -8.85
C VAL A 127 -12.82 9.81 -9.16
N ILE A 128 -12.96 8.72 -8.41
CA ILE A 128 -14.10 7.79 -8.50
C ILE A 128 -14.42 7.31 -7.08
N GLU A 129 -15.70 7.20 -6.78
CA GLU A 129 -16.24 6.54 -5.60
C GLU A 129 -17.51 5.81 -6.01
N ARG A 130 -17.58 4.51 -5.70
CA ARG A 130 -18.65 3.60 -6.11
C ARG A 130 -18.92 2.60 -5.02
#